data_AF-A0A9D5X5V8-F1
#
_entry.id   AF-A0A9D5X5V8-F1
#
_cell.length_a   1.000
_cell.length_b   1.000
_cell.length_c   1.000
_cell.angle_alpha   90.00
_cell.angle_beta   90.00
_cell.angle_gamma   90.00
#
_symmetry.space_group_name_H-M   'P 1'
#
loop_
_entity.id
_entity.type
_entity.pdbx_description
1 polymer ?
#
loop_
_entity_poly.entity_id
_entity_poly.type
_entity_poly.pdbx_seq_one_letter_code
_entity_poly.pdbx_strand_id
1 'polypeptide(L)' 'TIGGGIGQSRLCMLLLEKAHVGEVQASIWDKQTEDCCAEAGVSLL' A
#
# COMPACT_ATOMS: atom_id res chain seq x y z
N THR A 1 7.08 -12.35 28.80
CA THR A 1 7.01 -10.95 28.37
C THR A 1 5.79 -10.80 27.48
N ILE A 2 5.03 -9.71 27.58
CA ILE A 2 3.98 -9.38 26.59
C ILE A 2 4.67 -8.62 25.45
N GLY A 3 4.36 -8.97 24.20
CA GLY A 3 4.89 -8.31 23.01
C GLY A 3 3.83 -8.19 21.92
N GLY A 4 4.06 -7.31 20.95
CA GLY A 4 3.19 -7.07 19.80
C GLY A 4 3.94 -6.43 18.63
N GLY A 5 3.31 -6.41 17.46
CA GLY A 5 3.84 -5.81 16.24
C GLY A 5 2.82 -4.92 15.55
N ILE A 6 3.26 -3.76 15.07
CA ILE A 6 2.43 -2.82 14.31
C ILE A 6 2.96 -2.79 12.87
N GLY A 7 2.08 -2.97 11.89
CA GLY A 7 2.46 -2.94 10.48
C GLY A 7 2.68 -1.50 10.00
N GLN A 8 3.94 -1.11 9.80
CA GLN A 8 4.34 0.24 9.39
C GLN A 8 3.58 0.72 8.14
N SER A 9 3.64 -0.03 7.02
CA SER A 9 3.00 0.38 5.76
C SER A 9 1.48 0.50 5.89
N ARG A 10 0.85 -0.37 6.71
CA ARG A 10 -0.59 -0.31 6.96
C ARG A 10 -0.98 0.90 7.81
N LEU A 11 -0.15 1.25 8.79
CA LEU A 11 -0.34 2.47 9.59
C LEU A 11 -0.20 3.71 8.70
N CYS A 12 0.82 3.77 7.83
CA CYS A 12 0.99 4.87 6.88
C CYS A 12 -0.19 4.97 5.90
N MET A 13 -0.66 3.85 5.34
CA MET A 13 -1.80 3.82 4.42
C MET A 13 -3.07 4.38 5.07
N LEU A 14 -3.32 4.02 6.34
CA LEU A 14 -4.44 4.56 7.12
C LEU A 14 -4.31 6.06 7.38
N LEU A 15 -3.15 6.51 7.87
CA LEU A 15 -2.93 7.92 8.24
C LEU A 15 -2.94 8.87 7.03
N LEU A 16 -2.53 8.38 5.86
CA LEU A 16 -2.46 9.14 4.62
C LEU A 16 -3.68 8.92 3.70
N GLU A 17 -4.68 8.16 4.17
CA GLU A 17 -5.89 7.81 3.43
C GLU A 17 -5.61 7.27 2.02
N LYS A 18 -4.58 6.42 1.91
CA LYS A 18 -4.15 5.80 0.65
C LYS A 18 -5.05 4.63 0.29
N ALA A 19 -5.34 4.50 -1.00
CA ALA A 19 -6.21 3.47 -1.54
C ALA A 19 -5.48 2.12 -1.66
N HIS A 20 -4.17 2.14 -1.87
CA HIS A 20 -3.36 0.93 -2.01
C HIS A 20 -2.05 1.01 -1.23
N VAL A 21 -1.60 -0.11 -0.64
CA VAL A 21 -0.35 -0.16 0.13
C VAL A 21 0.88 0.14 -0.73
N GLY A 22 0.79 -0.14 -2.04
CA GLY A 22 1.82 0.21 -3.01
C GLY A 22 2.07 1.71 -3.16
N GLU A 23 1.17 2.58 -2.70
CA GLU A 23 1.40 4.04 -2.68
C GLU A 23 2.41 4.47 -1.59
N VAL A 24 2.68 3.59 -0.62
CA VAL A 24 3.57 3.88 0.53
C VAL A 24 4.68 2.85 0.71
N GLN A 25 4.68 1.80 -0.11
CA GLN A 25 5.66 0.72 -0.05
C GLN A 25 6.00 0.22 -1.45
N ALA A 26 7.28 0.28 -1.82
CA ALA A 26 7.77 -0.34 -3.04
C ALA A 26 7.66 -1.87 -2.96
N SER A 27 7.05 -2.48 -3.97
CA SER A 27 6.89 -3.92 -4.07
C SER A 27 6.68 -4.36 -5.51
N ILE A 28 6.56 -5.67 -5.72
CA ILE A 28 6.23 -6.23 -7.04
C ILE A 28 4.73 -6.50 -7.05
N TRP A 29 4.07 -6.04 -8.10
CA TRP A 29 2.66 -6.26 -8.35
C TRP A 29 2.50 -6.98 -9.70
N ASP A 30 1.45 -7.78 -9.83
CA ASP A 30 1.11 -8.35 -11.12
C ASP A 30 0.50 -7.28 -12.04
N LYS A 31 0.48 -7.57 -13.35
CA LYS A 31 0.06 -6.60 -14.36
C LYS A 31 -1.39 -6.14 -14.19
N GLN A 32 -2.28 -7.03 -13.75
CA GLN A 32 -3.67 -6.68 -13.50
C GLN A 32 -3.77 -5.67 -12.36
N THR A 33 -3.01 -5.85 -11.27
CA THR A 33 -2.97 -4.90 -10.16
C THR A 33 -2.42 -3.53 -10.59
N GLU A 34 -1.35 -3.50 -11.38
CA GLU A 34 -0.80 -2.24 -11.91
C GLU A 34 -1.81 -1.50 -12.79
N ASP A 35 -2.48 -2.21 -13.70
CA ASP A 35 -3.45 -1.64 -14.63
C ASP A 35 -4.68 -1.11 -13.87
N CYS A 36 -5.23 -1.87 -12.92
CA CYS A 36 -6.34 -1.41 -12.08
C CYS A 36 -5.97 -0.17 -11.25
N CYS A 37 -4.75 -0.11 -10.69
CA CYS A 37 -4.31 1.07 -9.95
C CYS A 37 -4.18 2.30 -10.86
N ALA A 38 -3.59 2.12 -12.05
CA ALA A 38 -3.47 3.20 -13.03
C ALA A 38 -4.83 3.74 -13.49
N GLU A 39 -5.79 2.86 -13.77
CA GLU A 39 -7.17 3.22 -14.15
C GLU A 39 -7.90 3.97 -13.02
N ALA A 40 -7.63 3.60 -11.76
CA ALA A 40 -8.18 4.26 -10.58
C ALA A 40 -7.44 5.55 -10.19
N GLY A 41 -6.39 5.96 -10.91
CA GLY A 41 -5.57 7.13 -10.57
C GLY A 41 -4.67 6.93 -9.33
N VAL A 42 -4.40 5.68 -8.95
CA VAL A 42 -3.56 5.29 -7.82
C VAL A 42 -2.12 5.11 -8.28
N SER A 43 -1.19 5.87 -7.70
CA SER A 43 0.24 5.84 -8.07
C SER A 43 1.02 4.87 -7.18
N LEU A 44 1.56 3.80 -7.77
CA LEU A 44 2.43 2.83 -7.08
C LEU A 44 3.89 3.32 -7.02
N LEU A 45 4.61 2.99 -5.93
CA LEU A 45 6.05 3.25 -5.72
C LEU A 45 6.95 2.13 -6.25
#